data_AF-Q65TM9-F1
#
_entry.id   AF-Q65TM9-F1
#
_cell.length_a   1.000
_cell.length_b   1.000
_cell.length_c   1.000
_cell.angle_alpha   90.00
_cell.angle_beta   90.00
_cell.angle_gamma   90.00
#
_symmetry.space_group_name_H-M   'P 1'
#
loop_
_entity.id
_entity.type
_entity.pdbx_description
1 polymer ?
#
loop_
_entity_poly.entity_id
_entity_poly.type
_entity_poly.pdbx_seq_one_letter_code
_entity_poly.pdbx_strand_id
1 'polypeptide(L)' 'MFDNALLSLSHEQQQQAVEKIQVLMQRGMSSGEAIALVAKELREAHDNEKINSEKTKSAEK' A
#
# COMPACT_ATOMS: atom_id res chain seq x y z
N MET A 1 -6.04 16.84 14.89
CA MET A 1 -6.46 16.19 13.63
C MET A 1 -5.27 15.39 13.12
N PHE A 2 -5.07 14.18 13.65
CA PHE A 2 -4.00 13.26 13.20
C PHE A 2 -4.58 12.22 12.21
N ASP A 3 -5.68 12.57 11.53
CA ASP A 3 -6.65 11.62 10.99
C ASP A 3 -6.31 11.06 9.59
N ASN A 4 -5.07 11.17 9.11
CA ASN A 4 -4.76 10.80 7.72
C ASN A 4 -3.41 10.08 7.50
N ALA A 5 -2.80 9.49 8.53
CA ALA A 5 -1.59 8.67 8.35
C ALA A 5 -1.83 7.16 8.53
N LEU A 6 -2.96 6.75 9.08
CA LEU A 6 -3.31 5.34 9.20
C LEU A 6 -3.86 4.89 7.84
N LEU A 7 -3.07 4.10 7.11
CA LEU A 7 -3.54 3.42 5.91
C LEU A 7 -4.75 2.55 6.29
N SER A 8 -5.97 3.00 5.98
CA SER A 8 -7.17 2.20 6.17
C SER A 8 -7.23 1.15 5.07
N LEU A 9 -6.48 0.06 5.27
CA LEU A 9 -6.46 -1.06 4.34
C LEU A 9 -7.78 -1.83 4.41
N SER A 10 -8.30 -2.22 3.25
CA SER A 10 -9.36 -3.23 3.16
C SER A 10 -8.88 -4.56 3.75
N HIS A 11 -9.80 -5.42 4.21
CA HIS A 11 -9.47 -6.79 4.64
C HIS A 11 -8.69 -7.56 3.57
N GLU A 12 -8.98 -7.33 2.29
CA GLU A 12 -8.24 -7.92 1.18
C GLU A 12 -6.79 -7.41 1.12
N GLN A 13 -6.58 -6.09 1.22
CA GLN A 13 -5.24 -5.49 1.21
C GLN A 13 -4.42 -5.93 2.42
N GLN A 14 -5.06 -6.09 3.59
CA GLN A 14 -4.43 -6.66 4.77
C GLN A 14 -3.95 -8.09 4.52
N GLN A 15 -4.81 -8.93 3.94
CA GLN A 15 -4.46 -10.31 3.61
C GLN A 15 -3.30 -10.38 2.60
N GLN A 16 -3.37 -9.59 1.53
CA GLN A 16 -2.30 -9.48 0.53
C GLN A 16 -0.98 -9.02 1.13
N ALA A 17 -1.01 -8.02 2.03
CA ALA A 17 0.17 -7.53 2.73
C ALA A 17 0.82 -8.64 3.57
N VAL A 18 0.03 -9.41 4.32
CA VAL A 18 0.50 -10.53 5.14
C VAL A 18 1.11 -11.62 4.27
N GLU A 19 0.42 -12.05 3.22
CA GLU A 19 0.93 -13.07 2.28
C GLU A 19 2.25 -12.62 1.65
N LYS A 20 2.35 -11.35 1.24
CA LYS A 20 3.57 -10.81 0.67
C LYS A 20 4.71 -10.79 1.67
N ILE A 21 4.47 -10.36 2.91
CA ILE A 21 5.47 -10.42 3.99
C ILE A 21 5.94 -11.87 4.19
N GLN A 22 5.02 -12.83 4.23
CA GLN A 22 5.36 -14.26 4.38
C GLN A 22 6.21 -14.78 3.22
N VAL A 23 5.88 -14.45 1.96
CA VAL A 23 6.66 -14.85 0.80
C VAL A 23 8.07 -14.26 0.84
N LEU A 24 8.21 -12.98 1.23
CA LEU A 24 9.50 -12.33 1.36
C LEU A 24 10.35 -12.99 2.46
N MET A 25 9.74 -13.28 3.62
CA MET A 25 10.42 -13.99 4.71
C MET A 25 10.84 -15.41 4.30
N GLN A 26 10.01 -16.15 3.55
CA GLN A 26 10.36 -17.46 3.01
C GLN A 26 11.54 -17.41 2.04
N ARG A 27 11.75 -16.29 1.35
CA ARG A 27 12.91 -16.04 0.48
C ARG A 27 14.19 -15.68 1.27
N GLY A 28 14.11 -15.63 2.60
CA GLY A 28 15.22 -15.28 3.49
C GLY A 28 15.34 -13.78 3.81
N MET A 29 14.34 -12.96 3.46
CA MET A 29 14.32 -11.55 3.85
C MET A 29 14.01 -11.41 5.35
N SER A 30 14.66 -10.45 6.03
CA SER A 30 14.33 -10.12 7.41
C SER A 30 12.87 -9.66 7.53
N SER A 31 12.22 -9.98 8.65
CA SER A 31 10.85 -9.53 8.93
C SER A 31 10.72 -8.01 8.84
N GLY A 32 11.70 -7.25 9.35
CA GLY A 32 11.71 -5.79 9.27
C GLY A 32 11.82 -5.25 7.84
N GLU A 33 12.66 -5.86 7.01
CA GLU A 33 12.82 -5.47 5.61
C GLU A 33 11.56 -5.81 4.79
N ALA A 34 10.97 -6.98 5.03
CA ALA A 34 9.74 -7.41 4.37
C ALA A 34 8.58 -6.47 4.69
N ILE A 35 8.41 -6.11 5.97
CA ILE A 35 7.40 -5.15 6.42
C ILE A 35 7.65 -3.78 5.79
N ALA A 36 8.90 -3.30 5.77
CA ALA A 36 9.23 -2.00 5.19
C ALA A 36 8.91 -1.94 3.68
N LEU A 37 9.19 -3.02 2.94
CA LEU A 37 8.87 -3.11 1.52
C LEU A 37 7.36 -3.07 1.28
N VAL A 38 6.59 -3.89 2.01
CA VAL A 38 5.13 -3.92 1.87
C VAL A 38 4.49 -2.61 2.32
N ALA A 39 4.96 -2.01 3.42
CA ALA A 39 4.48 -0.70 3.86
C ALA A 39 4.75 0.40 2.83
N LYS A 40 5.90 0.36 2.15
CA LYS A 40 6.23 1.28 1.06
C LYS A 40 5.25 1.12 -0.10
N GLU A 41 5.03 -0.10 -0.56
CA GLU A 41 4.10 -0.38 -1.67
C GLU A 41 2.66 0.00 -1.35
N LEU A 42 2.21 -0.23 -0.11
CA LEU A 42 0.87 0.17 0.33
C LEU A 42 0.70 1.69 0.32
N ARG A 43 1.74 2.45 0.69
CA ARG A 43 1.73 3.93 0.59
C ARG A 43 1.71 4.37 -0.86
N GLU A 44 2.54 3.79 -1.71
CA GLU A 44 2.58 4.12 -3.15
C GLU A 44 1.25 3.81 -3.84
N ALA A 45 0.61 2.68 -3.51
CA ALA A 45 -0.71 2.34 -4.02
C ALA A 45 -1.77 3.36 -3.59
N HIS A 46 -1.81 3.72 -2.31
CA HIS A 46 -2.77 4.68 -1.76
C HIS A 46 -2.56 6.11 -2.30
N ASP A 47 -1.31 6.54 -2.47
CA ASP A 47 -0.99 7.84 -3.08
C ASP A 47 -1.39 7.88 -4.57
N ASN A 48 -1.18 6.78 -5.30
CA ASN A 48 -1.63 6.67 -6.69
C ASN A 48 -3.17 6.66 -6.80
N GLU A 49 -3.89 6.05 -5.86
CA GLU A 49 -5.36 6.13 -5.82
C GLU A 49 -5.84 7.58 -5.67
N LYS A 50 -5.16 8.39 -4.82
CA LYS A 50 -5.46 9.83 -4.73
C LYS A 50 -5.15 10.56 -6.05
N ILE A 51 -3.99 10.32 -6.66
CA ILE A 51 -3.58 11.00 -7.90
C ILE A 51 -4.49 10.63 -9.09
N ASN A 52 -4.91 9.38 -9.21
CA ASN A 52 -5.79 8.95 -10.31
C ASN A 52 -7.21 9.53 -10.17
N SER A 53 -7.67 9.82 -8.95
CA SER A 53 -8.93 10.53 -8.73
C SER A 53 -8.91 11.97 -9.25
N GLU A 54 -7.72 12.59 -9.38
CA GLU A 54 -7.56 13.94 -9.91
C GLU A 54 -7.28 13.97 -11.42
N LYS A 55 -6.74 12.90 -12.01
CA LYS A 55 -6.39 12.87 -13.44
C LYS A 55 -7.56 12.68 -14.41
N THR A 56 -8.72 12.20 -13.96
CA THR A 56 -9.88 11.99 -14.84
C THR A 56 -10.81 13.19 -14.96
N LYS A 57 -10.55 14.32 -14.27
CA LYS A 57 -11.37 15.54 -14.38
C LYS A 57 -10.85 16.61 -15.33
N SER A 58 -9.87 16.31 -16.19
CA SER A 58 -9.34 17.28 -17.18
C SER A 58 -9.40 16.82 -18.64
N ALA A 59 -10.18 15.78 -18.95
CA ALA A 59 -10.40 15.37 -20.33
C ALA A 59 -11.88 15.18 -20.65
N GLU A 60 -12.70 16.21 -20.44
CA GLU A 60 -13.76 16.52 -21.42
C GLU A 60 -14.13 18.00 -21.27
N LYS A 61 -13.80 18.73 -22.33
CA LYS A 61 -14.14 20.12 -22.59
C LYS A 61 -15.35 20.15 -23.51
#